data_AF-A0A7X3FM18-F1
#
_entry.id   AF-A0A7X3FM18-F1
#
_cell.length_a   1.000
_cell.length_b   1.000
_cell.length_c   1.000
_cell.angle_alpha   90.00
_cell.angle_beta   90.00
_cell.angle_gamma   90.00
#
_symmetry.space_group_name_H-M   'P 1'
#
loop_
_entity.id
_entity.type
_entity.pdbx_description
1 polymer ?
#
loop_
_entity_poly.entity_id
_entity_poly.type
_entity_poly.pdbx_seq_one_letter_code
_entity_poly.pdbx_strand_id
1 'polypeptide(L)' 'MEAYMWIKNDDENYAVYLVYKLFEDQNTPMRQFLDVKDSKEEAEEFARSFTGLLNSSEIRYQET' A
#
# COMPACT_ATOMS: atom_id res chain seq x y z
N MET A 1 -1.11 6.55 15.08
CA MET A 1 -1.73 6.11 13.81
C MET A 1 -0.62 5.60 12.91
N GLU A 2 -0.62 4.30 12.61
CA GLU A 2 0.32 3.68 11.67
C GLU A 2 -0.38 3.56 10.31
N ALA A 3 0.21 4.12 9.26
CA ALA A 3 -0.25 3.96 7.89
C ALA A 3 0.95 3.59 7.00
N TYR A 4 0.76 2.69 6.05
CA TYR A 4 1.79 2.26 5.09
C TYR A 4 1.13 1.79 3.80
N MET A 5 1.92 1.71 2.73
CA MET A 5 1.44 1.21 1.44
C MET A 5 1.77 -0.26 1.29
N TRP A 6 0.89 -1.00 0.63
CA TRP A 6 1.10 -2.41 0.32
C TRP A 6 0.90 -2.65 -1.18
N ILE A 7 1.88 -3.25 -1.83
CA ILE A 7 1.82 -3.63 -3.25
C ILE A 7 1.74 -5.15 -3.32
N LYS A 8 0.64 -5.66 -3.89
CA LYS A 8 0.41 -7.08 -4.13
C LYS A 8 0.61 -7.37 -5.61
N ASN A 9 1.44 -8.36 -5.92
CA ASN A 9 1.64 -8.83 -7.28
C ASN A 9 0.66 -9.98 -7.60
N ASP A 10 -0.20 -9.77 -8.59
CA ASP A 10 -1.15 -10.75 -9.11
C ASP A 10 -0.81 -11.03 -10.57
N ASP A 11 0.23 -11.86 -10.81
CA ASP A 11 0.83 -12.40 -12.06
C ASP A 11 0.94 -11.47 -13.29
N GLU A 12 -0.14 -10.80 -13.65
CA GLU A 12 -0.27 -9.86 -14.75
C GLU A 12 -0.16 -8.40 -14.29
N ASN A 13 -0.43 -8.09 -13.01
CA ASN A 13 -0.50 -6.71 -12.53
C ASN A 13 -0.07 -6.52 -11.06
N TYR A 14 0.07 -5.26 -10.65
CA TYR A 14 0.46 -4.83 -9.30
C TYR A 14 -0.66 -3.99 -8.67
N ALA A 15 -1.35 -4.57 -7.68
CA ALA A 15 -2.41 -3.89 -6.93
C ALA A 15 -1.84 -3.11 -5.74
N VAL A 16 -2.22 -1.84 -5.59
CA VAL A 16 -1.76 -0.95 -4.52
C VAL A 16 -2.86 -0.72 -3.49
N TYR A 17 -2.52 -0.89 -2.22
CA TYR A 17 -3.39 -0.69 -1.08
C TYR A 17 -2.80 0.31 -0.09
N LEU A 18 -3.64 1.17 0.46
CA LEU A 18 -3.35 1.90 1.68
C LEU A 18 -3.76 1.03 2.88
N VAL A 19 -2.84 0.81 3.80
CA VAL A 19 -3.09 0.04 5.01
C VAL A 19 -2.91 0.94 6.22
N TYR A 20 -3.91 1.01 7.10
CA TYR A 20 -3.86 1.88 8.28
C TYR A 20 -4.55 1.26 9.49
N LYS A 21 -4.03 1.61 10.67
CA LYS A 21 -4.67 1.35 11.97
C LYS A 21 -5.28 2.64 12.49
N LEU A 22 -6.61 2.67 12.60
CA LEU A 22 -7.36 3.81 13.13
C LEU A 22 -7.22 3.95 14.64
N PHE A 23 -7.14 2.83 15.37
CA PHE A 23 -7.09 2.82 16.83
C PHE A 23 -6.02 1.84 17.33
N GLU A 24 -5.33 2.18 18.41
CA GLU A 24 -4.24 1.37 18.99
C GLU A 24 -4.72 0.04 19.59
N ASP A 25 -5.99 -0.03 19.97
CA ASP A 25 -6.66 -1.19 20.54
C ASP A 25 -7.18 -2.19 19.49
N GLN A 26 -7.24 -1.79 18.21
CA GLN A 26 -7.64 -2.67 17.12
C GLN A 26 -6.42 -3.32 16.47
N ASN A 27 -6.24 -4.62 16.74
CA ASN A 27 -5.21 -5.46 16.09
C ASN A 27 -5.49 -5.73 14.60
N THR A 28 -6.61 -5.26 14.04
CA THR A 28 -6.97 -5.50 12.64
C THR A 28 -6.65 -4.25 11.80
N PRO A 29 -5.61 -4.28 10.95
CA PRO A 29 -5.35 -3.18 10.03
C PRO A 29 -6.45 -3.12 8.97
N MET A 30 -6.95 -1.91 8.68
CA MET A 30 -7.85 -1.70 7.55
C MET A 30 -7.04 -1.53 6.28
N ARG A 31 -7.54 -2.10 5.17
CA ARG A 31 -6.93 -2.03 3.85
C ARG A 31 -7.90 -1.37 2.90
N GLN A 32 -7.45 -0.31 2.23
CA GLN A 32 -8.20 0.37 1.19
C GLN A 32 -7.49 0.15 -0.13
N PHE A 33 -8.20 -0.43 -1.10
CA PHE A 33 -7.72 -0.53 -2.47
C PHE A 33 -7.64 0.87 -3.09
N LEU A 34 -6.53 1.17 -3.77
CA LEU A 34 -6.32 2.44 -4.43
C LEU A 34 -6.31 2.29 -5.96
N ASP A 35 -5.46 1.40 -6.48
CA ASP A 35 -5.25 1.29 -7.92
C ASP A 35 -4.57 -0.04 -8.30
N VAL A 36 -4.55 -0.36 -9.60
CA VAL A 36 -3.77 -1.44 -10.21
C VAL A 36 -2.86 -0.85 -11.27
N LYS A 37 -1.60 -1.31 -11.32
CA LYS A 37 -0.61 -0.93 -12.32
C LYS A 37 -0.10 -2.13 -13.09
N ASP A 38 0.28 -1.89 -14.35
CA ASP A 38 0.77 -2.94 -15.25
C ASP A 38 2.23 -3.31 -14.94
N SER A 39 2.94 -2.47 -14.17
CA SER A 39 4.32 -2.72 -13.78
C SER A 39 4.60 -2.40 -12.31
N LYS A 40 5.63 -3.05 -11.76
CA LYS A 40 6.12 -2.80 -10.41
C LYS A 40 6.58 -1.36 -10.23
N GLU A 41 7.29 -0.81 -11.22
CA GLU A 41 7.85 0.54 -11.18
C GLU A 41 6.74 1.58 -11.07
N GLU A 42 5.69 1.47 -11.87
CA GLU A 42 4.52 2.35 -11.77
C GLU A 42 3.79 2.22 -10.42
N ALA A 43 3.67 1.01 -9.89
CA ALA A 43 3.06 0.78 -8.58
C ALA A 43 3.89 1.43 -7.45
N GLU A 44 5.21 1.36 -7.55
CA GLU A 44 6.14 2.00 -6.62
C GLU A 44 6.08 3.53 -6.69
N GLU A 45 6.10 4.11 -7.89
CA GLU A 45 5.99 5.57 -8.08
C GLU A 45 4.66 6.10 -7.54
N PHE A 46 3.56 5.39 -7.81
CA PHE A 46 2.25 5.72 -7.26
C PHE A 46 2.24 5.64 -5.74
N ALA A 47 2.74 4.52 -5.17
CA ALA A 47 2.80 4.34 -3.73
C ALA A 47 3.68 5.41 -3.05
N ARG A 48 4.85 5.74 -3.61
CA ARG A 48 5.74 6.80 -3.09
C ARG A 48 5.06 8.16 -3.08
N SER A 49 4.37 8.51 -4.16
CA SER A 49 3.61 9.76 -4.26
C SER A 49 2.52 9.85 -3.18
N PHE A 50 1.87 8.72 -2.86
CA PHE A 50 0.87 8.64 -1.82
C PHE A 50 1.49 8.67 -0.40
N THR A 51 2.62 7.99 -0.18
CA THR A 51 3.33 8.00 1.11
C THR A 51 3.81 9.40 1.51
N GLY A 52 4.22 10.23 0.54
CA GLY A 52 4.61 11.62 0.77
C GLY A 52 3.46 12.47 1.35
N LEU A 53 2.21 12.10 1.09
CA LEU A 53 1.03 12.74 1.67
C LEU A 53 0.70 12.21 3.08
N LEU A 54 1.11 10.98 3.40
CA LEU A 54 0.75 10.27 4.64
C LEU A 54 1.76 10.45 5.78
N ASN A 55 2.86 11.18 5.58
CA ASN A 55 4.02 11.19 6.49
C ASN A 55 4.50 9.77 6.86
N SER A 56 4.27 8.82 5.96
CA SER A 56 4.75 7.45 6.07
C SER A 56 5.85 7.26 5.03
N SER A 57 6.80 6.37 5.28
CA SER A 57 7.86 6.02 4.31
C SER A 57 7.87 4.53 3.99
N GLU A 58 6.90 3.77 4.50
CA GLU A 58 6.94 2.31 4.42
C GLU A 58 6.05 1.81 3.27
N ILE A 59 6.70 1.09 2.34
CA ILE A 59 6.05 0.32 1.28
C ILE A 59 6.38 -1.15 1.55
N ARG A 60 5.36 -1.99 1.66
CA ARG A 60 5.49 -3.44 1.83
C ARG A 60 5.11 -4.15 0.54
N TYR A 61 5.69 -5.32 0.31
CA TYR A 61 5.36 -6.19 -0.82
C TYR A 61 4.71 -7.47 -0.34
N GLN A 62 3.78 -7.97 -1.13
CA GLN A 62 3.32 -9.36 -1.04
C GLN A 62 3.45 -10.00 -2.42
N GLU A 63 4.29 -11.04 -2.47
CA GLU A 63 4.37 -11.97 -3.59
C GLU A 63 3.48 -13.18 -3.25
N THR A 64 2.80 -13.70 -4.26
CA THR A 64 1.88 -14.85 -4.12
C THR A 64 2.57 -16.15 -4.48
#